data_AF-A0A251VP77-F1
#
_entry.id   AF-A0A251VP77-F1
#
_cell.length_a   1.000
_cell.length_b   1.000
_cell.length_c   1.000
_cell.angle_alpha   90.00
_cell.angle_beta   90.00
_cell.angle_gamma   90.00
#
_symmetry.space_group_name_H-M   'P 1'
#
loop_
_entity.id
_entity.type
_entity.pdbx_description
1 polymer ?
#
loop_
_entity_poly.entity_id
_entity_poly.type
_entity_poly.pdbx_seq_one_letter_code
_entity_poly.pdbx_strand_id
1 'polypeptide(L)'
;MITECDGETFVSADDLRINLWNLEISNQSFNIVDVKPANMEDLTEVITSAEFHPAHCNTLAYSSSKGSIRLIDLRQPALDYGVWGLGWGVAAWVG
;
A
#
# COMPACT_ATOMS: atom_id res chain seq x y z
N MET A 1 5.96 -2.00 11.11
CA MET A 1 4.73 -1.21 11.28
C MET A 1 5.12 0.24 11.13
N ILE A 2 4.59 0.92 10.12
CA ILE A 2 4.86 2.34 9.89
C ILE A 2 3.52 3.05 10.09
N THR A 3 3.45 3.95 11.06
CA THR A 3 2.25 4.71 11.38
C THR A 3 2.19 5.96 10.51
N GLU A 4 1.00 6.25 9.97
CA GLU A 4 0.74 7.51 9.29
C GLU A 4 0.79 8.67 10.30
N CYS A 5 1.09 9.88 9.84
CA CYS A 5 1.25 11.05 10.71
C CYS A 5 -0.06 11.45 11.43
N ASP A 6 -1.22 11.05 10.91
CA ASP A 6 -2.52 11.29 11.54
C ASP A 6 -2.79 10.33 12.72
N GLY A 7 -1.97 9.28 12.88
CA GLY A 7 -2.02 8.38 14.03
C GLY A 7 -3.25 7.45 14.07
N GLU A 8 -4.08 7.46 13.03
CA GLU A 8 -5.29 6.64 12.89
C GLU A 8 -5.08 5.44 11.95
N THR A 9 -4.14 5.54 11.02
CA THR A 9 -3.83 4.52 10.02
C THR A 9 -2.37 4.06 10.13
N PHE A 10 -2.13 2.81 9.75
CA PHE A 10 -0.78 2.27 9.65
C PHE A 10 -0.63 1.34 8.46
N VAL A 11 0.60 1.19 7.99
CA VAL A 11 0.93 0.32 6.86
C VAL A 11 1.79 -0.85 7.31
N SER A 12 1.48 -2.02 6.75
CA SER A 12 2.33 -3.19 6.76
C SER A 12 2.80 -3.47 5.34
N ALA A 13 4.11 -3.59 5.14
CA ALA A 13 4.69 -4.06 3.90
C ALA A 13 5.32 -5.44 4.14
N ASP A 14 4.92 -6.40 3.33
CA ASP A 14 5.55 -7.70 3.15
C ASP A 14 6.36 -7.68 1.85
N ASP A 15 7.11 -8.75 1.56
CA ASP A 15 7.95 -8.88 0.37
C ASP A 15 7.18 -8.66 -0.95
N LEU A 16 5.86 -8.90 -0.97
CA LEU A 16 5.04 -8.85 -2.19
C LEU A 16 3.86 -7.90 -2.12
N ARG A 17 3.51 -7.40 -0.93
CA ARG A 17 2.24 -6.70 -0.70
C ARG A 17 2.38 -5.58 0.29
N ILE A 18 1.63 -4.51 0.07
CA ILE A 18 1.48 -3.43 1.03
C ILE A 18 0.00 -3.34 1.39
N ASN A 19 -0.28 -3.43 2.69
CA ASN A 19 -1.62 -3.31 3.24
C ASN A 19 -1.71 -2.06 4.12
N LEU A 20 -2.79 -1.30 3.92
CA LEU A 20 -3.20 -0.19 4.75
C LEU A 20 -4.22 -0.71 5.79
N TRP A 21 -4.00 -0.34 7.03
CA TRP A 21 -4.82 -0.70 8.17
C TRP A 21 -5.33 0.58 8.83
N ASN A 22 -6.55 0.53 9.35
CA ASN A 22 -7.11 1.59 10.19
C ASN A 22 -7.18 1.06 11.63
N LEU A 23 -6.73 1.84 12.60
CA LEU A 23 -6.73 1.48 14.01
C LEU A 23 -8.15 1.38 14.59
N GLU A 24 -9.11 2.12 14.05
CA GLU A 24 -10.52 2.00 14.42
C GLU A 24 -11.16 0.72 13.89
N ILE A 25 -10.62 0.14 12.80
CA ILE A 25 -11.17 -1.04 12.14
C ILE A 25 -10.09 -2.11 12.01
N SER A 26 -9.92 -2.87 13.09
CA SER A 26 -8.88 -3.91 13.22
C SER A 26 -9.14 -5.21 12.45
N ASN A 27 -10.35 -5.41 11.94
CA ASN A 27 -10.75 -6.66 11.28
C ASN A 27 -10.61 -6.64 9.76
N GLN A 28 -10.21 -5.51 9.17
CA GLN A 28 -10.09 -5.36 7.73
C GLN A 28 -8.85 -4.54 7.37
N SER A 29 -8.23 -4.89 6.25
CA SER A 29 -7.14 -4.12 5.65
C SER A 29 -7.36 -3.98 4.17
N PHE A 30 -6.81 -2.91 3.62
CA PHE A 30 -6.83 -2.63 2.20
C PHE A 30 -5.49 -2.96 1.59
N ASN A 31 -5.49 -3.86 0.62
CA ASN A 31 -4.30 -4.08 -0.17
C ASN A 31 -4.16 -2.94 -1.18
N ILE A 32 -3.14 -2.09 -0.97
CA ILE A 32 -2.86 -0.93 -1.83
C ILE A 32 -1.79 -1.24 -2.88
N VAL A 33 -0.99 -2.28 -2.65
CA VAL A 33 -0.01 -2.81 -3.61
C VAL A 33 -0.01 -4.33 -3.54
N ASP A 34 -0.14 -4.96 -4.71
CA ASP A 34 0.13 -6.38 -4.91
C ASP A 34 1.11 -6.53 -6.08
N VAL A 35 2.37 -6.89 -5.78
CA VAL A 35 3.36 -7.25 -6.82
C VAL A 35 3.47 -8.76 -6.99
N LYS A 36 2.57 -9.54 -6.39
CA LYS A 36 2.57 -10.99 -6.51
C LYS A 36 2.29 -11.41 -7.96
N PRO A 37 3.23 -12.11 -8.64
CA PRO A 37 2.97 -12.65 -9.97
C PRO A 37 1.97 -13.80 -9.91
N ALA A 38 1.31 -14.07 -11.05
CA ALA A 38 0.42 -15.23 -11.18
C ALA A 38 1.14 -16.56 -10.93
N ASN A 39 2.43 -16.64 -11.31
CA ASN A 39 3.32 -17.74 -11.02
C ASN A 39 4.50 -17.26 -10.16
N MET A 40 4.75 -17.91 -9.02
CA MET A 40 5.83 -17.55 -8.10
C MET A 40 7.23 -17.72 -8.70
N GLU A 41 7.40 -18.55 -9.73
CA GLU A 41 8.68 -18.71 -10.43
C GLU A 41 9.09 -17.45 -11.21
N ASP A 42 8.12 -16.63 -11.63
CA ASP A 42 8.35 -15.38 -12.37
C ASP A 42 8.55 -14.17 -11.45
N LEU A 43 8.79 -14.40 -10.16
CA LEU A 43 9.02 -13.33 -9.19
C LEU A 43 10.34 -12.60 -9.50
N THR A 44 10.23 -11.39 -10.05
CA THR A 44 11.41 -10.59 -10.43
C THR A 44 11.65 -9.40 -9.52
N GLU A 45 10.68 -8.99 -8.71
CA GLU A 45 10.80 -7.85 -7.81
C GLU A 45 10.12 -8.14 -6.47
N VAL A 46 10.75 -7.67 -5.40
CA VAL A 46 10.20 -7.71 -4.04
C VAL A 46 10.27 -6.32 -3.42
N ILE A 47 9.36 -6.04 -2.51
CA ILE A 47 9.30 -4.79 -1.77
C ILE A 47 10.34 -4.86 -0.66
N THR A 48 11.27 -3.91 -0.65
CA THR A 48 12.37 -3.90 0.32
C THR A 48 12.14 -2.92 1.46
N SER A 49 11.39 -1.85 1.20
CA SER A 49 11.03 -0.86 2.21
C SER A 49 9.79 -0.10 1.77
N ALA A 50 8.99 0.34 2.73
CA ALA A 50 7.91 1.30 2.53
C ALA A 50 8.04 2.39 3.60
N GLU A 51 7.66 3.62 3.30
CA GLU A 51 7.68 4.73 4.25
C GLU A 51 6.66 5.80 3.85
N PHE A 52 6.07 6.45 4.85
CA PHE A 52 5.18 7.60 4.62
C PHE A 52 5.96 8.89 4.44
N HIS A 53 5.39 9.84 3.70
CA HIS A 53 5.99 11.14 3.54
C HIS A 53 5.88 11.96 4.85
N PRO A 54 6.98 12.56 5.35
CA PRO A 54 7.02 13.21 6.67
C PRO A 54 6.11 14.45 6.80
N ALA A 55 5.70 15.04 5.67
CA ALA A 55 4.83 16.21 5.63
C ALA A 55 3.47 15.97 4.94
N HIS A 56 3.28 14.80 4.31
CA HIS A 56 2.07 14.48 3.54
C HIS A 56 1.59 13.09 3.94
N CYS A 57 0.72 13.02 4.94
CA CYS A 57 0.18 11.79 5.53
C CYS A 57 -0.39 10.83 4.47
N ASN A 58 -1.01 11.39 3.43
CA ASN A 58 -1.62 10.67 2.34
C ASN A 58 -0.65 10.14 1.27
N THR A 59 0.67 10.37 1.39
CA THR A 59 1.64 9.92 0.39
C THR A 59 2.56 8.85 0.97
N LEU A 60 2.65 7.71 0.29
CA LEU A 60 3.51 6.60 0.64
C LEU A 60 4.54 6.33 -0.46
N ALA A 61 5.79 6.14 -0.09
CA ALA A 61 6.83 5.66 -0.98
C ALA A 61 7.20 4.22 -0.65
N TYR A 62 7.44 3.40 -1.67
CA TYR A 62 8.05 2.09 -1.48
C TYR A 62 9.19 1.85 -2.46
N SER A 63 10.17 1.07 -2.02
CA SER A 63 11.31 0.66 -2.82
C SER A 63 11.22 -0.83 -3.14
N SER A 64 11.70 -1.20 -4.33
CA SER A 64 11.83 -2.60 -4.73
C SER A 64 13.28 -3.04 -4.83
N SER A 65 13.49 -4.36 -4.78
CA SER A 65 14.80 -5.01 -4.98
C SER A 65 15.44 -4.72 -6.33
N LYS A 66 14.68 -4.19 -7.30
CA LYS A 66 15.19 -3.70 -8.59
C LYS A 66 15.80 -2.28 -8.50
N GLY A 67 15.81 -1.66 -7.32
CA GLY A 67 16.28 -0.29 -7.13
C GLY A 67 15.32 0.77 -7.65
N SER A 68 14.04 0.42 -7.85
CA SER A 68 12.99 1.38 -8.22
C SER A 68 12.29 1.90 -6.97
N ILE A 69 12.04 3.21 -6.93
CA ILE A 69 11.22 3.84 -5.89
C ILE A 69 9.92 4.30 -6.54
N ARG A 70 8.80 3.94 -5.92
CA ARG A 70 7.46 4.26 -6.41
C ARG A 70 6.71 5.03 -5.34
N LEU A 71 6.00 6.07 -5.77
CA LEU A 71 5.15 6.92 -4.94
C LEU A 71 3.69 6.54 -5.16
N ILE A 72 2.94 6.47 -4.07
CA ILE A 72 1.51 6.16 -4.01
C ILE A 72 0.82 7.31 -3.28
N ASP A 73 -0.25 7.81 -3.88
CA ASP A 73 -1.15 8.76 -3.24
C ASP A 73 -2.39 8.00 -2.75
N LEU A 74 -2.57 7.92 -1.43
CA LEU A 74 -3.69 7.24 -0.78
C LEU A 74 -5.04 7.92 -1.03
N ARG A 75 -5.04 9.17 -1.48
CA ARG A 75 -6.27 9.86 -1.92
C ARG A 75 -6.74 9.38 -3.28
N GLN A 76 -5.85 8.79 -4.06
CA GLN A 76 -6.19 8.23 -5.35
C GLN A 76 -6.56 6.75 -5.19
N PRO A 77 -7.60 6.27 -5.88
CA PRO A 77 -7.92 4.85 -5.86
C PRO A 77 -6.70 4.07 -6.34
N ALA A 78 -6.34 3.00 -5.62
CA ALA A 78 -5.31 2.08 -6.07
C ALA A 78 -5.62 1.66 -7.52
N LEU A 79 -4.72 1.99 -8.44
CA LEU A 79 -4.80 1.60 -9.84
C LEU A 79 -4.59 0.10 -9.91
N ASP A 80 -5.67 -0.63 -9.65
CA ASP A 80 -5.75 -2.07 -9.80
C ASP A 80 -5.72 -2.40 -11.30
N TYR A 81 -4.57 -2.92 -11.76
CA TYR A 81 -4.53 -3.63 -13.02
C TYR A 81 -5.20 -5.00 -12.83
N GLY A 82 -6.54 -5.03 -12.75
CA GLY A 82 -7.28 -6.18 -13.28
C GLY A 82 -8.30 -6.92 -12.41
N VAL A 83 -8.92 -6.36 -11.37
CA VAL A 83 -10.11 -6.95 -10.75
C VAL A 83 -11.17 -5.89 -10.42
N TRP A 84 -12.23 -5.87 -11.22
CA TRP A 84 -13.45 -5.09 -10.98
C TRP A 84 -13.94 -5.21 -9.52
N GLY A 85 -13.85 -4.11 -8.73
CA GLY A 85 -14.75 -3.94 -7.57
C GLY A 85 -14.24 -3.30 -6.27
N LEU A 86 -12.99 -2.86 -6.11
CA LEU A 86 -12.51 -2.37 -4.79
C LEU A 86 -12.05 -0.91 -4.72
N GLY A 87 -12.04 -0.16 -5.83
CA GLY A 87 -11.53 1.22 -5.87
C GLY A 87 -12.24 2.25 -4.97
N TRP A 88 -13.44 1.97 -4.48
CA TRP A 88 -14.22 2.90 -3.64
C TRP A 88 -13.93 2.77 -2.14
N GLY A 89 -13.33 1.67 -1.68
CA GLY A 89 -13.17 1.38 -0.25
C GLY A 89 -12.12 2.28 0.42
N VAL A 90 -10.97 2.48 -0.21
CA VAL A 90 -9.85 3.25 0.36
C VAL A 90 -10.18 4.74 0.44
N ALA A 91 -10.74 5.32 -0.62
CA ALA A 91 -11.09 6.75 -0.63
C ALA A 91 -12.16 7.13 0.40
N ALA A 92 -13.03 6.20 0.79
CA ALA A 92 -14.04 6.44 1.82
C ALA A 92 -13.50 6.36 3.27
N TRP A 93 -12.30 5.83 3.46
CA TRP A 93 -11.66 5.67 4.79
C TRP A 93 -10.60 6.73 5.08
N VAL A 94 -10.11 7.39 4.03
CA VAL A 94 -9.10 8.47 4.10
C VAL A 94 -9.78 9.86 3.96
N GLY A 95 -11.12 9.89 3.99
CA GLY A 95 -11.95 11.09 3.81
C GLY A 95 -12.26 11.82 5.10
#